data_AF-A0A529MJ21-F1
#
_entry.id   AF-A0A529MJ21-F1
#
_cell.length_a   1.000
_cell.length_b   1.000
_cell.length_c   1.000
_cell.angle_alpha   90.00
_cell.angle_beta   90.00
_cell.angle_gamma   90.00
#
_symmetry.space_group_name_H-M   'P 1'
#
loop_
_entity.id
_entity.type
_entity.pdbx_description
1 polymer ?
#
loop_
_entity_poly.entity_id
_entity_poly.type
_entity_poly.pdbx_seq_one_letter_code
_entity_poly.pdbx_strand_id
1 'polypeptide(L)'
;LRSFLRVTLPLSTPGVISAMLIVMIPTVGDYVTPKLVGGKDGVMIANAIQAQFGKASNWPLGAALSVTTMVIVTLMAGATVLIIRAAQRLAR
;
A
#
# COMPACT_ATOMS: atom_id res chain seq x y z
N LEU A 1 19.11 19.20 14.04
CA LEU A 1 18.15 19.10 12.90
C LEU A 1 18.72 19.55 11.55
N ARG A 2 19.39 20.71 11.46
CA ARG A 2 19.82 21.30 10.16
C ARG A 2 20.71 20.38 9.31
N SER A 3 21.63 19.63 9.93
CA SER A 3 22.49 18.65 9.24
C SER A 3 21.71 17.45 8.70
N PHE A 4 20.80 16.89 9.51
CA PHE A 4 19.96 15.76 9.09
C PHE A 4 19.12 16.09 7.87
N LEU A 5 18.44 17.24 7.85
CA LEU A 5 17.57 17.64 6.74
C LEU A 5 18.34 17.99 5.46
N ARG A 6 19.56 18.49 5.56
CA ARG A 6 20.37 18.89 4.39
C ARG A 6 21.27 17.80 3.83
N VAL A 7 21.68 16.84 4.66
CA VAL A 7 22.71 15.86 4.29
C VAL A 7 22.12 14.46 4.34
N THR A 8 21.73 14.01 5.54
CA THR A 8 21.27 12.63 5.76
C THR A 8 19.99 12.32 5.00
N LEU A 9 18.98 13.20 5.08
CA LEU A 9 17.68 13.00 4.45
C LEU A 9 17.81 12.87 2.92
N PRO A 10 18.42 13.81 2.16
CA PRO A 10 18.56 13.68 0.71
C PRO A 10 19.43 12.48 0.30
N LEU A 11 20.52 12.18 1.01
CA LEU A 11 21.36 11.01 0.72
C LEU A 11 20.60 9.68 0.94
N SER A 12 19.72 9.63 1.94
CA SER A 12 18.91 8.44 2.24
C SER A 12 17.60 8.37 1.43
N THR A 13 17.21 9.41 0.68
CA THR A 13 15.97 9.39 -0.14
C THR A 13 15.83 8.14 -1.01
N PRO A 14 16.78 7.71 -1.86
CA PRO A 14 16.66 6.47 -2.65
C PRO A 14 16.34 5.22 -1.80
N GLY A 15 16.91 5.12 -0.59
CA GLY A 15 16.65 4.01 0.33
C GLY A 15 15.23 4.06 0.92
N VAL A 16 14.77 5.23 1.34
CA VAL A 16 13.41 5.43 1.88
C VAL A 16 12.35 5.06 0.84
N ILE A 17 12.59 5.39 -0.42
CA ILE A 17 11.68 5.10 -1.53
C ILE A 17 11.54 3.59 -1.73
N SER A 18 12.67 2.89 -1.78
CA SER A 18 12.68 1.43 -1.90
C SER A 18 11.96 0.76 -0.72
N ALA A 19 12.20 1.24 0.51
CA ALA A 19 11.54 0.74 1.70
C ALA A 19 10.02 0.98 1.68
N MET A 20 9.57 2.17 1.26
CA MET A 20 8.15 2.48 1.13
C MET A 20 7.45 1.55 0.13
N LEU A 21 8.09 1.24 -1.00
CA LEU A 21 7.52 0.33 -2.00
C LEU A 21 7.38 -1.10 -1.49
N ILE A 22 8.39 -1.60 -0.78
CA ILE A 22 8.37 -2.95 -0.21
C ILE A 22 7.28 -3.09 0.86
N VAL A 23 7.08 -2.06 1.70
CA VAL A 23 6.07 -2.07 2.77
C VAL A 23 4.64 -1.90 2.23
N MET A 24 4.45 -1.24 1.09
CA MET A 24 3.13 -1.03 0.49
C MET A 24 2.39 -2.36 0.21
N ILE A 25 3.13 -3.40 -0.19
CA ILE A 25 2.60 -4.71 -0.56
C ILE A 25 1.85 -5.38 0.62
N PRO A 26 2.49 -5.64 1.77
CA PRO A 26 1.80 -6.26 2.91
C PRO A 26 0.74 -5.33 3.52
N THR A 27 0.93 -4.00 3.51
CA THR A 27 -0.04 -3.08 4.14
C THR A 27 -1.43 -3.12 3.52
N VAL A 28 -1.53 -3.42 2.21
CA VAL A 28 -2.85 -3.54 1.55
C VAL A 28 -3.34 -5.00 1.51
N GLY A 29 -2.43 -5.96 1.49
CA GLY A 29 -2.75 -7.39 1.42
C GLY A 29 -3.07 -8.04 2.76
N ASP A 30 -2.80 -7.39 3.89
CA ASP A 30 -3.04 -7.98 5.21
C ASP A 30 -4.54 -8.03 5.55
N TYR A 31 -5.09 -9.24 5.54
CA TYR A 31 -6.43 -9.55 6.02
C TYR A 31 -6.42 -10.25 7.38
N VAL A 32 -5.28 -10.80 7.81
CA VAL A 32 -5.23 -11.66 9.00
C VAL A 32 -5.22 -10.80 10.26
N THR A 33 -4.36 -9.77 10.28
CA THR A 33 -4.27 -8.85 11.43
C THR A 33 -5.59 -8.12 11.71
N PRO A 34 -6.26 -7.48 10.72
CA PRO A 34 -7.54 -6.82 10.99
C PRO A 34 -8.65 -7.81 11.35
N LYS A 35 -8.61 -9.05 10.84
CA LYS A 35 -9.59 -10.08 11.21
C LYS A 35 -9.46 -10.54 12.67
N LEU A 36 -8.24 -10.56 13.21
CA LEU A 36 -7.96 -11.01 14.58
C LEU A 36 -8.02 -9.87 15.61
N VAL A 37 -7.62 -8.65 15.24
CA VAL A 37 -7.42 -7.53 16.17
C VAL A 37 -8.40 -6.36 15.91
N GLY A 38 -9.02 -6.28 14.73
CA GLY A 38 -9.83 -5.13 14.31
C GLY A 38 -11.28 -5.08 14.81
N GLY A 39 -11.79 -6.14 15.43
CA GLY A 39 -13.19 -6.21 15.88
C GLY A 39 -14.22 -6.10 14.75
N LYS A 40 -15.49 -5.75 15.05
CA LYS A 40 -16.57 -5.67 14.04
C LYS A 40 -16.42 -4.50 13.06
N ASP A 41 -15.71 -3.46 13.45
CA ASP A 41 -15.57 -2.20 12.68
C ASP A 41 -14.23 -2.13 11.91
N GLY A 42 -13.26 -2.98 12.23
CA GLY A 42 -11.97 -3.09 11.53
C GLY A 42 -12.03 -3.88 10.23
N VAL A 43 -13.08 -3.70 9.43
CA VAL A 43 -13.22 -4.42 8.15
C VAL A 43 -12.35 -3.74 7.11
N MET A 44 -11.28 -4.41 6.70
CA MET A 44 -10.44 -3.98 5.57
C MET A 44 -10.89 -4.61 4.26
N ILE A 45 -10.50 -4.01 3.14
CA ILE A 45 -10.79 -4.51 1.78
C ILE A 45 -10.40 -5.98 1.63
N ALA A 46 -9.26 -6.39 2.20
CA ALA A 46 -8.80 -7.77 2.13
C ALA A 46 -9.74 -8.74 2.90
N ASN A 47 -10.36 -8.30 4.00
CA ASN A 47 -11.39 -9.06 4.72
C ASN A 47 -12.67 -9.21 3.88
N ALA A 48 -13.07 -8.14 3.19
CA ALA A 48 -14.24 -8.14 2.33
C ALA A 48 -14.06 -9.12 1.15
N ILE A 49 -12.89 -9.11 0.49
CA ILE A 49 -12.55 -10.07 -0.57
C ILE A 49 -12.64 -11.51 -0.04
N GLN A 50 -12.04 -11.80 1.12
CA GLN A 50 -12.11 -13.13 1.73
C GLN A 50 -13.55 -13.56 2.07
N ALA A 51 -14.39 -12.64 2.53
CA ALA A 51 -15.79 -12.94 2.82
C ALA A 51 -16.57 -13.33 1.55
N GLN A 52 -16.28 -12.69 0.41
CA GLN A 52 -16.95 -12.97 -0.86
C GLN A 52 -16.51 -14.29 -1.50
N PHE A 53 -15.23 -14.64 -1.40
CA PHE A 53 -14.73 -15.96 -1.84
C PHE A 53 -15.12 -17.09 -0.89
N GLY A 54 -15.17 -16.83 0.43
CA GLY A 54 -15.45 -17.84 1.45
C GLY A 54 -16.93 -17.98 1.79
N LYS A 55 -17.48 -17.02 2.56
CA LYS A 55 -18.83 -17.12 3.14
C LYS A 55 -19.95 -16.97 2.11
N ALA A 56 -19.77 -16.07 1.14
CA ALA A 56 -20.79 -15.82 0.12
C ALA A 56 -20.69 -16.78 -1.08
N SER A 57 -19.59 -17.52 -1.23
CA SER A 57 -19.25 -18.34 -2.41
C SER A 57 -19.52 -17.60 -3.73
N ASN A 58 -19.26 -16.29 -3.75
CA ASN A 58 -19.48 -15.43 -4.90
C ASN A 58 -18.13 -15.09 -5.54
N TRP A 59 -17.59 -16.08 -6.23
CA TRP A 59 -16.30 -16.06 -6.90
C TRP A 59 -16.19 -14.94 -7.95
N PRO A 60 -17.23 -14.64 -8.77
CA PRO A 60 -17.17 -13.54 -9.73
C PRO A 60 -17.01 -12.17 -9.05
N LEU A 61 -17.77 -11.90 -7.99
CA LEU A 61 -17.71 -10.64 -7.26
C LEU A 61 -16.40 -10.53 -6.48
N GLY A 62 -15.95 -11.61 -5.84
CA GLY A 62 -14.64 -11.68 -5.22
C GLY A 62 -13.50 -11.36 -6.19
N ALA A 63 -13.53 -11.92 -7.41
CA ALA A 63 -12.53 -11.66 -8.43
C ALA A 63 -12.55 -10.19 -8.90
N ALA A 64 -13.74 -9.61 -9.10
CA ALA A 64 -13.89 -8.20 -9.44
C ALA A 64 -13.26 -7.29 -8.37
N LEU A 65 -13.57 -7.52 -7.09
CA LEU A 65 -13.00 -6.75 -5.98
C LEU A 65 -11.48 -6.88 -5.89
N SER A 66 -10.94 -8.10 -6.09
CA SER A 66 -9.49 -8.32 -6.11
C SER A 66 -8.80 -7.55 -7.23
N VAL A 67 -9.34 -7.60 -8.45
CA VAL A 67 -8.76 -6.91 -9.61
C VAL A 67 -8.86 -5.39 -9.45
N THR A 68 -10.01 -4.87 -9.00
CA THR A 68 -10.17 -3.43 -8.72
C THR A 68 -9.18 -2.96 -7.67
N THR A 69 -9.02 -3.71 -6.57
CA THR A 69 -8.05 -3.37 -5.52
C THR A 69 -6.62 -3.41 -6.05
N MET A 70 -6.27 -4.42 -6.84
CA MET A 70 -4.94 -4.52 -7.45
C MET A 70 -4.61 -3.29 -8.31
N VAL A 71 -5.54 -2.86 -9.16
CA VAL A 71 -5.37 -1.66 -10.00
C VAL A 71 -5.17 -0.41 -9.14
N ILE A 72 -5.98 -0.22 -8.10
CA ILE A 72 -5.86 0.95 -7.20
C ILE A 72 -4.49 0.97 -6.52
N VAL A 73 -4.02 -0.17 -6.01
CA VAL A 73 -2.71 -0.27 -5.35
C VAL A 73 -1.58 0.01 -6.32
N THR A 74 -1.64 -0.55 -7.54
CA THR A 74 -0.64 -0.28 -8.57
C THR A 74 -0.58 1.21 -8.93
N LEU A 75 -1.74 1.87 -9.05
CA LEU A 75 -1.80 3.31 -9.32
C LEU A 75 -1.25 4.13 -8.15
N MET A 76 -1.59 3.79 -6.90
CA MET A 76 -1.06 4.47 -5.71
C MET A 76 0.46 4.30 -5.58
N ALA A 77 0.97 3.08 -5.79
CA ALA A 77 2.41 2.81 -5.77
C ALA A 77 3.11 3.58 -6.90
N GLY A 78 2.57 3.55 -8.12
CA GLY A 78 3.08 4.32 -9.25
C GLY A 78 3.10 5.82 -8.98
N ALA A 79 2.02 6.39 -8.45
CA ALA A 79 1.94 7.80 -8.07
C ALA A 79 2.98 8.17 -7.00
N THR A 80 3.16 7.32 -5.99
CA THR A 80 4.17 7.51 -4.94
C THR A 80 5.58 7.56 -5.55
N VAL A 81 5.90 6.64 -6.48
CA VAL A 81 7.18 6.67 -7.22
C VAL A 81 7.32 7.95 -8.04
N LEU A 82 6.27 8.39 -8.73
CA LEU A 82 6.30 9.58 -9.58
C LEU A 82 6.50 10.86 -8.78
N ILE A 83 5.77 11.04 -7.67
CA ILE A 83 5.89 12.19 -6.77
C ILE A 83 7.32 12.29 -6.23
N ILE A 84 7.84 11.16 -5.78
CA ILE A 84 9.18 11.05 -5.25
C ILE A 84 10.23 11.38 -6.32
N ARG A 85 10.10 10.82 -7.53
CA ARG A 85 11.00 11.12 -8.65
C ARG A 85 10.92 12.59 -9.06
N ALA A 86 9.73 13.19 -9.03
CA ALA A 86 9.52 14.60 -9.30
C ALA A 86 10.21 15.47 -8.22
N ALA A 87 10.06 15.12 -6.94
CA ALA A 87 10.75 15.80 -5.85
C ALA A 87 12.28 15.71 -5.96
N GLN A 88 12.82 14.56 -6.40
CA GLN A 88 14.25 14.39 -6.65
C GLN A 88 14.75 15.18 -7.86
N ARG A 89 13.92 15.37 -8.89
CA ARG A 89 14.25 16.23 -10.04
C ARG A 89 14.27 17.71 -9.66
N LEU A 90 13.35 18.15 -8.79
CA LEU A 90 13.27 19.53 -8.31
C LEU A 90 14.41 19.90 -7.35
N ALA A 91 15.01 18.90 -6.69
CA ALA A 91 16.12 19.05 -5.76
C ALA A 91 17.51 18.99 -6.41
N ARG A 92 17.59 18.70 -7.71
CA ARG A 92 18.80 18.85 -8.52
C ARG A 92 18.81 20.24 -9.14
#